data_AF-A0A1E7Q8G6-F1
#
_entry.id   AF-A0A1E7Q8G6-F1
#
_cell.length_a   1.000
_cell.length_b   1.000
_cell.length_c   1.000
_cell.angle_alpha   90.00
_cell.angle_beta   90.00
_cell.angle_gamma   90.00
#
_symmetry.space_group_name_H-M   'P 1'
#
loop_
_entity.id
_entity.type
_entity.pdbx_description
1 polymer ?
#
loop_
_entity_poly.entity_id
_entity_poly.type
_entity_poly.pdbx_seq_one_letter_code
_entity_poly.pdbx_strand_id
1 'polypeptide(L)'
;MDNILIALLIFILVFAMALYYLVFIKKERYLLPGTVGGIIFIIFVLVPIIIIVLYFQFTASSKLQALGFTPHPNLTSSMGIASGQGDKPIWVFSYSDHDENIIDFYRVQKNSVGWILDHEEANKLVFLKDNKKMNITSDNKTIVFSLSEVNERLK
;
A
#
# COMPACT_ATOMS: atom_id res chain seq x y z
N MET A 1 4.79 -2.70 -8.43
CA MET A 1 3.97 -1.53 -8.79
C MET A 1 3.48 -1.78 -10.20
N ASP A 2 2.16 -1.93 -10.40
CA ASP A 2 1.61 -2.38 -11.69
C ASP A 2 1.96 -1.40 -12.82
N ASN A 3 2.39 -1.92 -13.97
CA ASN A 3 2.79 -1.12 -15.13
C ASN A 3 1.70 -0.12 -15.58
N ILE A 4 0.43 -0.45 -15.33
CA ILE A 4 -0.72 0.41 -15.60
C ILE A 4 -0.73 1.65 -14.70
N LEU A 5 -0.43 1.48 -13.41
CA LEU A 5 -0.35 2.58 -12.45
C LEU A 5 0.83 3.50 -12.76
N ILE A 6 1.98 2.92 -13.14
CA ILE A 6 3.15 3.68 -13.57
C ILE A 6 2.82 4.49 -14.83
N ALA A 7 2.20 3.88 -15.85
CA ALA A 7 1.81 4.56 -17.08
C ALA A 7 0.79 5.69 -16.83
N LEU A 8 -0.20 5.47 -15.96
CA LEU A 8 -1.18 6.48 -15.58
C LEU A 8 -0.53 7.67 -14.87
N LEU A 9 0.41 7.40 -13.96
CA LEU A 9 1.12 8.44 -13.22
C LEU A 9 2.02 9.27 -14.14
N ILE A 10 2.72 8.63 -15.08
CA ILE A 10 3.51 9.32 -16.13
C ILE A 10 2.60 10.21 -16.98
N PHE A 11 1.45 9.68 -17.44
CA PHE A 11 0.49 10.45 -18.24
C PHE A 11 -0.01 11.69 -17.50
N ILE A 12 -0.42 11.53 -16.23
CA ILE A 12 -0.87 12.63 -15.38
C ILE A 12 0.23 13.69 -15.22
N LEU A 13 1.47 13.26 -15.01
CA LEU A 13 2.59 14.16 -14.76
C LEU A 13 2.96 14.96 -16.02
N VAL A 14 3.00 14.32 -17.18
CA VAL A 14 3.21 14.98 -18.49
C VAL A 14 2.07 15.96 -18.78
N PHE A 15 0.83 15.57 -18.53
CA PHE A 15 -0.34 16.40 -18.79
C PHE A 15 -0.43 17.61 -17.84
N ALA A 16 -0.11 17.44 -16.56
CA ALA A 16 0.00 18.52 -15.59
C ALA A 16 1.12 19.51 -15.95
N MET A 17 2.27 19.00 -16.42
CA MET A 17 3.39 19.83 -16.88
C MET A 17 3.02 20.65 -18.11
N ALA A 18 2.29 20.07 -19.07
CA ALA A 18 1.77 20.77 -20.24
C ALA A 18 0.80 21.90 -19.85
N LEU A 19 -0.10 21.65 -18.89
CA LEU A 19 -1.01 22.69 -18.39
C LEU A 19 -0.30 23.78 -17.60
N TYR A 20 0.66 23.45 -16.74
CA TYR A 20 1.48 24.44 -16.04
C TYR A 20 2.19 25.36 -17.04
N TYR A 21 2.78 24.78 -18.09
CA TYR A 21 3.43 25.54 -19.15
C TYR A 21 2.43 26.47 -19.87
N LEU A 22 1.25 25.98 -20.24
CA LEU A 22 0.23 26.79 -20.93
C LEU A 22 -0.37 27.90 -20.06
N VAL A 23 -0.53 27.68 -18.76
CA VAL A 23 -1.19 28.64 -17.86
C VAL A 23 -0.22 29.68 -17.30
N PHE A 24 0.96 29.24 -16.85
CA PHE A 24 1.88 30.09 -16.08
C PHE A 24 3.05 30.63 -16.91
N ILE A 25 3.54 29.86 -17.89
CA ILE A 25 4.69 30.25 -18.71
C ILE A 25 4.23 30.97 -19.98
N LYS A 26 3.32 30.36 -20.74
CA LYS A 26 2.75 30.93 -21.96
C LYS A 26 1.52 31.78 -21.61
N LYS A 27 1.72 32.88 -20.87
CA LYS A 27 0.67 33.85 -20.47
C LYS A 27 -0.01 34.51 -21.69
N GLU A 28 -0.83 33.78 -22.43
CA GLU A 28 -1.80 34.36 -23.35
C GLU A 28 -2.94 34.94 -22.49
N ARG A 29 -3.28 36.22 -22.69
CA ARG A 29 -4.22 37.01 -21.84
C ARG A 29 -5.65 36.45 -21.78
N TYR A 30 -5.94 35.37 -22.49
CA TYR A 30 -7.19 34.64 -22.46
C TYR A 30 -6.88 33.15 -22.36
N LEU A 31 -7.10 32.56 -21.18
CA LEU A 31 -7.16 31.11 -21.06
C LEU A 31 -8.32 30.63 -21.92
N LEU A 32 -8.03 29.89 -22.99
CA LEU A 32 -9.05 29.28 -23.83
C LEU A 32 -9.97 28.43 -22.93
N PRO A 33 -11.30 28.44 -23.16
CA PRO A 33 -12.25 27.68 -22.35
C PRO A 33 -11.87 26.20 -22.17
N GLY A 34 -11.22 25.60 -23.18
CA GLY A 34 -10.70 24.24 -23.12
C GLY A 34 -9.59 24.02 -22.08
N THR A 35 -8.73 25.02 -21.83
CA THR A 35 -7.66 24.95 -20.83
C THR A 35 -8.23 24.98 -19.41
N VAL A 36 -9.24 25.83 -19.18
CA VAL A 36 -9.97 25.89 -17.90
C VAL A 36 -10.71 24.57 -17.65
N GLY A 37 -11.37 24.02 -18.68
CA GLY A 37 -12.01 22.70 -18.61
C GLY A 37 -11.03 21.56 -18.30
N GLY A 38 -9.83 21.58 -18.90
CA GLY A 38 -8.77 20.60 -18.63
C GLY A 38 -8.27 20.62 -17.18
N ILE A 39 -8.10 21.81 -16.59
CA ILE A 39 -7.71 21.95 -15.17
C ILE A 39 -8.81 21.41 -14.26
N ILE A 40 -10.07 21.78 -14.51
CA ILE A 40 -11.21 21.29 -13.72
C ILE A 40 -11.28 19.77 -13.81
N PHE A 41 -11.12 19.19 -15.00
CA PHE A 41 -11.13 17.74 -15.20
C PHE A 41 -9.99 17.06 -14.42
N ILE A 42 -8.77 17.60 -14.45
CA ILE A 42 -7.66 17.05 -13.65
C ILE A 42 -8.01 17.10 -12.17
N ILE A 43 -8.44 18.24 -11.64
CA ILE A 43 -8.77 18.34 -10.22
C ILE A 43 -9.85 17.32 -9.88
N PHE A 44 -10.87 17.19 -10.73
CA PHE A 44 -11.99 16.27 -10.50
C PHE A 44 -11.61 14.78 -10.63
N VAL A 45 -10.55 14.42 -11.35
CA VAL A 45 -10.07 13.03 -11.47
C VAL A 45 -8.98 12.72 -10.44
N LEU A 46 -8.01 13.62 -10.31
CA LEU A 46 -6.80 13.43 -9.51
C LEU A 46 -7.11 13.55 -8.01
N VAL A 47 -7.99 14.48 -7.60
CA VAL A 47 -8.39 14.61 -6.19
C VAL A 47 -9.09 13.35 -5.69
N PRO A 48 -10.12 12.77 -6.36
CA PRO A 48 -10.70 11.51 -5.91
C PRO A 48 -9.72 10.35 -5.87
N ILE A 49 -8.81 10.24 -6.86
CA ILE A 49 -7.78 9.20 -6.85
C ILE A 49 -6.88 9.35 -5.62
N ILE A 50 -6.41 10.56 -5.32
CA ILE A 50 -5.59 10.83 -4.13
C ILE A 50 -6.38 10.49 -2.86
N ILE A 51 -7.64 10.91 -2.75
CA ILE A 51 -8.48 10.62 -1.58
C ILE A 51 -8.64 9.11 -1.40
N ILE A 52 -8.88 8.36 -2.47
CA ILE A 52 -9.01 6.90 -2.43
C ILE A 52 -7.69 6.26 -1.96
N VAL A 53 -6.55 6.67 -2.52
CA VAL A 53 -5.24 6.14 -2.13
C VAL A 53 -4.94 6.44 -0.66
N LEU A 54 -5.17 7.67 -0.21
CA LEU A 54 -5.00 8.07 1.19
C LEU A 54 -5.95 7.30 2.11
N TYR A 55 -7.21 7.08 1.70
CA TYR A 55 -8.17 6.28 2.46
C TYR A 55 -7.71 4.83 2.63
N PHE A 56 -7.21 4.20 1.56
CA PHE A 56 -6.67 2.84 1.62
C PHE A 56 -5.39 2.76 2.47
N GLN A 57 -4.52 3.76 2.41
CA GLN A 57 -3.34 3.82 3.28
C GLN A 57 -3.72 4.01 4.75
N PHE A 58 -4.67 4.89 5.05
CA PHE A 58 -5.13 5.16 6.41
C PHE A 58 -5.79 3.94 7.06
N THR A 59 -6.53 3.15 6.28
CA THR A 59 -7.19 1.93 6.78
C THR A 59 -6.31 0.69 6.80
N ALA A 60 -5.08 0.73 6.27
CA ALA A 60 -4.20 -0.44 6.21
C ALA A 60 -3.88 -1.03 7.61
N SER A 61 -3.57 -0.16 8.57
CA SER A 61 -3.30 -0.56 9.96
C SER A 61 -4.54 -1.16 10.63
N SER A 62 -5.70 -0.51 10.47
CA SER A 62 -6.98 -1.01 11.01
C SER A 62 -7.39 -2.37 10.41
N LYS A 63 -7.09 -2.61 9.13
CA LYS A 63 -7.35 -3.90 8.47
C LYS A 63 -6.46 -5.01 9.01
N LEU A 64 -5.18 -4.74 9.27
CA LEU A 64 -4.30 -5.71 9.94
C LEU A 64 -4.80 -6.05 11.35
N GLN A 65 -5.21 -5.05 12.12
CA GLN A 65 -5.82 -5.27 13.44
C GLN A 65 -7.08 -6.12 13.35
N ALA A 66 -7.96 -5.85 12.39
CA ALA A 66 -9.18 -6.64 12.17
C ALA A 66 -8.87 -8.10 11.79
N LEU A 67 -7.71 -8.37 11.18
CA LEU A 67 -7.25 -9.73 10.89
C LEU A 67 -6.65 -10.43 12.12
N GLY A 68 -6.38 -9.70 13.21
CA GLY A 68 -5.78 -10.22 14.45
C GLY A 68 -4.30 -9.92 14.62
N PHE A 69 -3.70 -9.08 13.76
CA PHE A 69 -2.30 -8.66 13.90
C PHE A 69 -2.21 -7.29 14.57
N THR A 70 -1.52 -7.22 15.70
CA THR A 70 -1.23 -5.96 16.38
C THR A 70 -0.16 -5.19 15.59
N PRO A 71 -0.38 -3.93 15.20
CA PRO A 71 0.63 -3.14 14.51
C PRO A 71 1.78 -2.84 15.48
N HIS A 72 3.00 -2.99 14.97
CA HIS A 72 4.20 -2.64 15.74
C HIS A 72 4.22 -1.12 16.01
N PRO A 73 4.58 -0.66 17.23
CA PRO A 73 4.59 0.77 17.56
C PRO A 73 5.52 1.60 16.67
N ASN A 74 6.60 0.98 16.17
CA ASN A 74 7.57 1.62 15.27
C ASN A 74 7.18 1.63 13.78
N LEU A 75 5.95 1.22 13.41
CA LEU A 75 5.47 1.37 12.04
C LEU A 75 5.25 2.86 11.74
N THR A 76 6.06 3.42 10.86
CA THR A 76 6.06 4.86 10.57
C THR A 76 5.12 5.23 9.43
N SER A 77 5.02 4.40 8.40
CA SER A 77 4.15 4.68 7.25
C SER A 77 3.76 3.42 6.48
N SER A 78 2.57 3.43 5.89
CA SER A 78 2.18 2.44 4.88
C SER A 78 2.79 2.87 3.55
N MET A 79 3.87 2.21 3.13
CA MET A 79 4.65 2.60 1.95
C MET A 79 4.04 2.11 0.62
N GLY A 80 3.07 1.20 0.68
CA GLY A 80 2.55 0.54 -0.51
C GLY A 80 1.04 0.53 -0.58
N ILE A 81 0.52 0.84 -1.77
CA ILE A 81 -0.81 0.39 -2.17
C ILE A 81 -0.82 -1.11 -1.99
N ALA A 82 -1.85 -1.62 -1.32
CA ALA A 82 -2.10 -3.03 -1.26
C ALA A 82 -2.23 -3.60 -2.67
N SER A 83 -1.13 -4.11 -3.24
CA SER A 83 -1.11 -4.70 -4.57
C SER A 83 -1.79 -6.04 -4.47
N GLY A 84 -3.12 -6.00 -4.57
CA GLY A 84 -4.00 -7.12 -4.28
C GLY A 84 -5.41 -6.60 -4.11
N GLN A 85 -6.05 -6.22 -5.22
CA GLN A 85 -7.51 -6.19 -5.23
C GLN A 85 -8.01 -7.65 -5.18
N GLY A 86 -8.97 -7.94 -4.30
CA GLY A 86 -9.56 -9.28 -4.17
C GLY A 86 -8.90 -10.16 -3.11
N ASP A 87 -8.75 -11.45 -3.41
CA ASP A 87 -8.49 -12.52 -2.43
C ASP A 87 -7.03 -12.60 -1.92
N LYS A 88 -6.13 -11.73 -2.41
CA LYS A 88 -4.69 -11.74 -2.08
C LYS A 88 -4.15 -10.36 -1.72
N PRO A 89 -4.66 -9.72 -0.66
CA PRO A 89 -4.15 -8.43 -0.24
C PRO A 89 -2.71 -8.53 0.26
N ILE A 90 -1.91 -7.53 -0.09
CA ILE A 90 -0.54 -7.35 0.38
C ILE A 90 -0.51 -6.01 1.12
N TRP A 91 0.16 -5.91 2.26
CA TRP A 91 0.37 -4.65 2.97
C TRP A 91 1.85 -4.44 3.20
N VAL A 92 2.34 -3.23 2.94
CA VAL A 92 3.76 -2.89 3.01
C VAL A 92 3.92 -1.69 3.92
N PHE A 93 4.71 -1.84 4.98
CA PHE A 93 4.98 -0.78 5.94
C PHE A 93 6.46 -0.52 6.08
N SER A 94 6.84 0.75 6.25
CA SER A 94 8.15 1.12 6.77
C SER A 94 8.15 1.09 8.29
N TYR A 95 9.32 0.83 8.86
CA TYR A 95 9.58 1.05 10.27
C TYR A 95 10.90 1.81 10.48
N SER A 96 11.01 2.51 11.61
CA SER A 96 12.23 3.21 12.01
C SER A 96 13.25 2.24 12.61
N ASP A 97 14.54 2.53 12.42
CA ASP A 97 15.65 1.79 13.04
C ASP A 97 15.61 1.97 14.56
N HIS A 98 14.97 1.04 15.25
CA HIS A 98 15.26 0.75 16.64
C HIS A 98 15.79 -0.66 16.71
N ASP A 99 16.66 -0.91 17.70
CA ASP A 99 17.53 -2.08 17.83
C ASP A 99 16.79 -3.44 17.90
N GLU A 100 15.47 -3.45 17.89
CA GLU A 100 14.64 -4.64 17.85
C GLU A 100 14.26 -5.00 16.41
N ASN A 101 14.59 -6.22 16.00
CA ASN A 101 14.15 -6.75 14.72
C ASN A 101 12.62 -6.84 14.74
N ILE A 102 11.96 -6.06 13.89
CA ILE A 102 10.49 -5.96 13.85
C ILE A 102 9.80 -7.32 13.73
N ILE A 103 10.48 -8.31 13.15
CA ILE A 103 9.95 -9.66 12.99
C ILE A 103 9.81 -10.38 14.32
N ASP A 104 10.69 -10.12 15.28
CA ASP A 104 10.70 -10.77 16.59
C ASP A 104 9.48 -10.37 17.41
N PHE A 105 8.99 -9.15 17.24
CA PHE A 105 7.70 -8.72 17.81
C PHE A 105 6.56 -9.63 17.36
N TYR A 106 6.53 -10.02 16.08
CA TYR A 106 5.47 -10.87 15.54
C TYR A 106 5.63 -12.35 15.90
N ARG A 107 6.80 -12.79 16.37
CA ARG A 107 6.98 -14.15 16.93
C ARG A 107 6.20 -14.34 18.22
N VAL A 108 5.92 -13.26 18.94
CA VAL A 108 5.13 -13.31 20.18
C VAL A 108 3.66 -13.50 19.85
N GLN A 109 3.08 -14.65 20.23
CA GLN A 109 1.71 -15.02 19.85
C GLN A 109 0.62 -14.02 20.30
N LYS A 110 0.89 -13.20 21.32
CA LYS A 110 0.02 -12.09 21.72
C LYS A 110 -0.20 -11.06 20.60
N ASN A 111 0.72 -10.96 19.66
CA ASN A 111 0.69 -10.00 18.55
C ASN A 111 0.06 -10.56 17.26
N SER A 112 -0.32 -11.85 17.26
CA SER A 112 -0.92 -12.57 16.13
C SER A 112 -2.11 -13.41 16.63
N VAL A 113 -3.16 -12.75 17.13
CA VAL A 113 -4.27 -13.41 17.83
C VAL A 113 -5.11 -14.26 16.88
N GLY A 114 -5.29 -15.53 17.23
CA GLY A 114 -6.06 -16.50 16.45
C GLY A 114 -5.34 -17.01 15.21
N TRP A 115 -4.03 -16.74 15.09
CA TRP A 115 -3.16 -17.30 14.07
C TRP A 115 -2.16 -18.27 14.71
N ILE A 116 -1.84 -19.33 13.98
CA ILE A 116 -0.87 -20.36 14.40
C ILE A 116 0.39 -20.16 13.57
N LEU A 117 1.55 -20.02 14.23
CA LEU A 117 2.83 -19.98 13.54
C LEU A 117 3.14 -21.37 12.98
N ASP A 118 3.30 -21.46 11.66
CA ASP A 118 3.51 -22.70 10.92
C ASP A 118 4.98 -22.86 10.52
N HIS A 119 5.58 -21.80 9.96
CA HIS A 119 7.00 -21.78 9.61
C HIS A 119 7.65 -20.48 10.06
N GLU A 120 8.90 -20.58 10.50
CA GLU A 120 9.73 -19.47 10.97
C GLU A 120 11.11 -19.54 10.31
N GLU A 121 11.52 -18.43 9.72
CA GLU A 121 12.85 -18.16 9.20
C GLU A 121 13.33 -16.80 9.74
N ALA A 122 14.62 -16.51 9.62
CA ALA A 122 15.22 -15.29 10.17
C ALA A 122 14.47 -14.00 9.78
N ASN A 123 14.03 -13.90 8.52
CA ASN A 123 13.37 -12.72 7.95
C ASN A 123 11.95 -13.00 7.47
N LYS A 124 11.37 -14.16 7.81
CA LYS A 124 10.05 -14.56 7.33
C LYS A 124 9.29 -15.38 8.37
N LEU A 125 8.03 -15.02 8.59
CA LEU A 125 7.09 -15.78 9.41
C LEU A 125 5.90 -16.18 8.57
N VAL A 126 5.42 -17.40 8.77
CA VAL A 126 4.24 -17.93 8.11
C VAL A 126 3.22 -18.30 9.17
N PHE A 127 2.06 -17.68 9.10
CA PHE A 127 0.94 -17.97 9.97
C PHE A 127 -0.19 -18.65 9.21
N LEU A 128 -0.86 -19.59 9.86
CA LEU A 128 -2.05 -20.27 9.37
C LEU A 128 -3.26 -19.94 10.25
N LYS A 129 -4.40 -19.75 9.60
CA LYS A 129 -5.71 -19.61 10.24
C LYS A 129 -6.79 -20.07 9.27
N ASP A 130 -7.52 -21.10 9.66
CA ASP A 130 -8.51 -21.76 8.80
C ASP A 130 -7.87 -22.15 7.45
N ASN A 131 -8.43 -21.70 6.33
CA ASN A 131 -7.88 -21.89 4.97
C ASN A 131 -7.04 -20.71 4.47
N LYS A 132 -6.52 -19.88 5.39
CA LYS A 132 -5.73 -18.69 5.05
C LYS A 132 -4.32 -18.80 5.60
N LYS A 133 -3.39 -18.26 4.82
CA LYS A 133 -1.97 -18.16 5.12
C LYS A 133 -1.54 -16.70 5.06
N MET A 134 -0.96 -16.21 6.15
CA MET A 134 -0.33 -14.90 6.22
C MET A 134 1.18 -15.06 6.22
N ASN A 135 1.84 -14.51 5.20
CA ASN A 135 3.29 -14.43 5.14
C ASN A 135 3.71 -13.04 5.59
N ILE A 136 4.56 -12.97 6.61
CA ILE A 136 5.20 -11.74 7.08
C ILE A 136 6.66 -11.83 6.68
N THR A 137 7.15 -10.90 5.86
CA THR A 137 8.56 -10.84 5.45
C THR A 137 9.13 -9.49 5.80
N SER A 138 10.33 -9.45 6.37
CA SER A 138 11.06 -8.21 6.65
C SER A 138 12.26 -8.09 5.72
N ASP A 139 12.39 -6.94 5.06
CA ASP A 139 13.55 -6.60 4.23
C ASP A 139 13.84 -5.10 4.34
N ASN A 140 15.10 -4.76 4.64
CA ASN A 140 15.65 -3.40 4.65
C ASN A 140 14.66 -2.28 5.08
N LYS A 141 14.29 -2.27 6.37
CA LYS A 141 13.34 -1.31 7.01
C LYS A 141 11.90 -1.37 6.51
N THR A 142 11.56 -2.43 5.78
CA THR A 142 10.22 -2.68 5.27
C THR A 142 9.72 -4.01 5.82
N ILE A 143 8.42 -4.06 6.13
CA ILE A 143 7.72 -5.29 6.48
C ILE A 143 6.53 -5.47 5.56
N VAL A 144 6.41 -6.67 5.01
CA VAL A 144 5.41 -7.07 4.03
C VAL A 144 4.53 -8.14 4.63
N PHE A 145 3.23 -7.88 4.68
CA PHE A 145 2.19 -8.83 5.04
C PHE A 145 1.50 -9.28 3.76
N SER A 146 1.49 -10.57 3.46
CA SER A 146 0.82 -11.13 2.28
C SER A 146 -0.17 -12.20 2.70
N LEU A 147 -1.45 -11.95 2.43
CA LEU A 147 -2.51 -12.91 2.67
C LEU A 147 -2.73 -13.76 1.41
N SER A 148 -2.85 -15.07 1.61
CA SER A 148 -3.13 -16.04 0.56
C SER A 148 -4.04 -17.13 1.09
N GLU A 149 -4.79 -17.79 0.20
CA GLU A 149 -5.53 -18.99 0.56
C GLU A 149 -4.62 -20.22 0.49
N VAL A 150 -4.82 -21.13 1.44
CA VAL A 150 -4.18 -22.45 1.44
C VAL A 150 -4.94 -23.31 0.42
N ASN A 151 -4.40 -23.41 -0.79
CA ASN A 151 -4.94 -24.35 -1.78
C ASN A 151 -4.62 -25.78 -1.33
N GLU A 152 -5.61 -26.53 -0.85
CA GLU A 152 -5.51 -27.98 -0.54
C GLU A 152 -5.26 -28.86 -1.79
N ARG A 153 -4.81 -28.29 -2.92
CA ARG A 153 -4.42 -29.06 -4.10
C ARG A 153 -3.00 -29.56 -3.94
N LEU A 154 -2.82 -30.61 -3.15
CA LEU A 154 -1.77 -31.65 -3.25
C LEU A 154 -2.00 -32.64 -2.09
N LYS A 155 -3.00 -33.50 -2.26
CA LYS A 155 -3.03 -34.83 -1.64
C LYS A 155 -2.63 -35.84 -2.71
#